data_AF-A0AAN7VCF7-F1
#
_entry.id   AF-A0AAN7VCF7-F1
#
_cell.length_a   1.000
_cell.length_b   1.000
_cell.length_c   1.000
_cell.angle_alpha   90.00
_cell.angle_beta   90.00
_cell.angle_gamma   90.00
#
_symmetry.space_group_name_H-M   'P 1'
#
loop_
_entity.id
_entity.type
_entity.pdbx_description
1 polymer ?
#
loop_
_entity_poly.entity_id
_entity_poly.type
_entity_poly.pdbx_seq_one_letter_code
_entity_poly.pdbx_strand_id
1 'polypeptide(L)' 'MASPNYIFMIIPFIGYGFGWFLDRKETERMTLFRDKSALYGPCTPDPSRPPSWP' A
#
# COMPACT_ATOMS: atom_id res chain seq x y z
N MET A 1 -39.57 2.70 20.85
CA MET A 1 -38.47 1.82 20.43
C MET A 1 -37.54 2.65 19.55
N ALA A 2 -36.28 2.86 19.95
CA ALA A 2 -35.32 3.60 19.15
C ALA A 2 -34.89 2.75 17.94
N SER A 3 -34.92 3.32 16.74
CA SER A 3 -34.44 2.68 15.53
C SER A 3 -32.93 2.41 15.63
N PRO A 4 -32.44 1.20 15.30
CA PRO A 4 -31.00 0.94 15.33
C PRO A 4 -30.27 1.85 14.32
N ASN A 5 -29.27 2.58 14.79
CA ASN A 5 -28.46 3.47 13.95
C ASN A 5 -27.34 2.67 13.26
N TYR A 6 -27.68 2.02 12.14
CA TYR A 6 -26.75 1.19 11.36
C TYR A 6 -25.56 1.96 10.76
N ILE A 7 -25.62 3.30 10.71
CA ILE A 7 -24.54 4.17 10.21
C ILE A 7 -23.22 3.95 10.99
N PHE A 8 -23.28 3.68 12.29
CA PHE A 8 -22.06 3.47 13.08
C PHE A 8 -21.28 2.20 12.69
N MET A 9 -21.93 1.24 12.03
CA MET A 9 -21.25 0.04 11.52
C MET A 9 -20.31 0.34 10.35
N ILE A 10 -20.45 1.49 9.67
CA ILE A 10 -19.59 1.84 8.53
C ILE A 10 -18.24 2.44 8.95
N ILE A 11 -18.15 2.95 10.17
CA ILE A 11 -16.95 3.59 10.72
C ILE A 11 -15.71 2.69 10.65
N PRO A 12 -15.73 1.41 11.09
CA PRO A 12 -14.56 0.53 10.98
C PRO A 12 -14.13 0.31 9.53
N PHE A 13 -15.05 0.23 8.58
CA PHE A 13 -14.71 0.06 7.16
C PHE A 13 -14.03 1.31 6.58
N ILE A 14 -14.49 2.50 6.95
CA ILE A 14 -13.85 3.76 6.56
C ILE A 14 -12.45 3.85 7.18
N GLY A 15 -12.31 3.52 8.47
CA GLY A 15 -11.02 3.50 9.15
C GLY A 15 -10.02 2.54 8.50
N TYR A 16 -10.47 1.34 8.14
CA TYR A 16 -9.65 0.35 7.42
C TYR A 16 -9.23 0.86 6.04
N GLY A 17 -10.17 1.34 5.23
CA GLY A 17 -9.88 1.83 3.88
C GLY A 17 -8.92 3.02 3.89
N PHE A 18 -9.09 3.94 4.84
CA PHE A 18 -8.21 5.09 5.01
C PHE A 18 -6.81 4.68 5.49
N GLY A 19 -6.74 3.76 6.47
CA GLY A 19 -5.46 3.21 6.94
C GLY A 19 -4.68 2.51 5.83
N TRP A 20 -5.34 1.63 5.07
CA TRP A 20 -4.76 0.95 3.91
C TRP A 20 -4.26 1.93 2.84
N PHE A 21 -5.01 3.00 2.59
CA PHE A 21 -4.61 4.05 1.64
C PHE A 21 -3.32 4.75 2.08
N LEU A 22 -3.21 5.13 3.37
CA LEU A 22 -2.01 5.76 3.91
C LEU A 22 -0.80 4.83 3.83
N ASP A 23 -0.99 3.55 4.13
CA ASP A 23 0.07 2.53 4.10
C ASP A 23 0.62 2.32 2.67
N ARG A 24 -0.25 2.36 1.66
CA ARG A 24 0.18 2.38 0.24
C ARG A 24 1.01 3.61 -0.09
N LYS A 25 0.63 4.80 0.39
CA LYS A 25 1.38 6.03 0.13
C LYS A 25 2.76 6.01 0.78
N GLU A 26 2.88 5.42 1.95
CA GLU A 26 4.19 5.25 2.58
C GLU A 26 5.04 4.22 1.81
N THR A 27 4.41 3.13 1.35
CA THR A 27 5.10 2.14 0.49
C THR A 27 5.63 2.75 -0.81
N GLU A 28 4.85 3.64 -1.45
CA GLU A 28 5.30 4.39 -2.64
C GLU A 28 6.53 5.26 -2.35
N ARG A 29 6.65 5.83 -1.14
CA ARG A 29 7.83 6.61 -0.69
C ARG A 29 9.05 5.74 -0.43
N MET A 30 8.87 4.47 -0.08
CA MET A 30 9.94 3.51 0.22
C MET A 30 10.54 2.81 -1.00
N THR A 31 10.46 3.42 -2.19
CA THR A 31 10.91 2.82 -3.45
C THR A 31 12.35 3.17 -3.86
N LEU A 32 13.05 4.02 -3.10
CA LEU A 32 14.40 4.49 -3.48
C LEU A 32 15.45 3.37 -3.53
N PHE A 33 15.33 2.38 -2.65
CA PHE A 33 16.23 1.20 -2.59
C PHE A 33 15.67 -0.03 -3.31
N ARG A 34 14.54 0.14 -3.99
CA ARG A 34 13.91 -0.94 -4.77
C ARG A 34 14.87 -1.47 -5.83
N ASP A 35 14.93 -2.80 -5.95
CA ASP A 35 15.75 -3.51 -6.94
C ASP A 35 17.25 -3.17 -6.88
N LYS A 36 17.74 -2.72 -5.72
CA LYS A 36 19.15 -2.37 -5.48
C LYS A 36 19.82 -3.20 -4.40
N SER A 37 19.11 -4.14 -3.79
CA SER A 37 19.69 -5.05 -2.80
C SER A 37 20.65 -6.06 -3.45
N ALA A 38 21.63 -6.56 -2.68
CA ALA A 38 22.57 -7.56 -3.20
C ALA A 38 21.91 -8.89 -3.61
N LEU A 39 20.75 -9.22 -3.02
CA LEU A 39 20.05 -10.49 -3.27
C LEU A 39 19.04 -10.39 -4.43
N TYR A 40 18.36 -9.26 -4.58
CA TYR A 40 17.26 -9.09 -5.54
C TYR A 40 17.52 -8.02 -6.60
N GLY A 41 18.66 -7.33 -6.54
CA GLY A 41 19.08 -6.41 -7.59
C GLY A 41 19.39 -7.19 -8.87
N PRO A 42 18.83 -6.80 -10.03
CA PRO A 42 19.14 -7.48 -11.27
C PRO A 42 20.61 -7.25 -11.65
N CYS A 43 21.26 -8.26 -12.23
CA CYS A 43 22.65 -8.15 -12.71
C CYS A 43 22.81 -7.08 -13.80
N THR A 44 21.73 -6.75 -14.51
CA THR A 44 21.69 -5.69 -15.51
C THR A 44 20.35 -4.95 -15.37
N PRO A 45 20.35 -3.63 -15.17
CA PRO A 45 19.12 -2.86 -15.10
C PRO A 45 18.45 -2.84 -16.49
N ASP A 46 17.29 -3.49 -16.60
CA ASP A 46 16.46 -3.49 -17.81
C ASP A 46 15.36 -2.42 -17.66
N PRO A 47 15.37 -1.36 -18.48
CA PRO A 47 14.38 -0.28 -18.41
C PRO A 47 12.98 -0.72 -18.84
N SER A 48 12.82 -1.87 -19.50
CA SER A 48 11.52 -2.42 -19.92
C SER A 48 10.81 -3.22 -18.82
N ARG A 49 11.54 -3.61 -17.77
CA ARG A 49 11.00 -4.42 -16.68
C ARG A 49 10.24 -3.53 -15.69
N PRO A 50 8.98 -3.86 -15.34
CA PRO A 50 8.29 -3.17 -14.27
C PRO A 50 9.00 -3.40 -12.93
N PRO A 51 8.88 -2.47 -11.98
CA PRO A 51 9.47 -2.64 -10.66
C PRO A 51 8.92 -3.86 -9.93
N SER A 52 9.70 -4.43 -9.01
CA SER A 52 9.26 -5.61 -8.26
C SER A 52 8.12 -5.32 -7.28
N TRP A 53 8.06 -4.10 -6.71
CA TRP A 53 6.99 -3.67 -5.80
C TRP A 53 7.05 -2.16 -5.45
N PRO A 54 5.97 -1.56 -4.92
CA PRO A 54 4.61 -2.00 -5.26
C PRO A 54 4.40 -1.87 -6.77
#